data_AF-A0A3R6KTG6-F1
#
_entry.id   AF-A0A3R6KTG6-F1
#
_cell.length_a   1.000
_cell.length_b   1.000
_cell.length_c   1.000
_cell.angle_alpha   90.00
_cell.angle_beta   90.00
_cell.angle_gamma   90.00
#
_symmetry.space_group_name_H-M   'P 1'
#
loop_
_entity.id
_entity.type
_entity.pdbx_description
1 polymer ?
#
loop_
_entity_poly.entity_id
_entity_poly.type
_entity_poly.pdbx_seq_one_letter_code
_entity_poly.pdbx_strand_id
1 'polypeptide(L)'
;MAVARIVNVNDILKAKGLKPKVFNLNIFCSAVSDFFMTHEPKETILLVPKRFLDMENPPEGDFIEMLDVSIWEKKAEDPDDPFDFIDYQLMVRNKMMRPIIFVNEPFLTEAALSLRNICGYSVTGRTRKKKKEYIVSLPV
;
A
#
# COMPACT_ATOMS: atom_id res chain seq x y z
N MET A 1 -10.99 -45.11 4.09
CA MET A 1 -10.15 -43.97 4.52
C MET A 1 -10.42 -42.82 3.56
N ALA A 2 -10.93 -41.68 4.04
CA ALA A 2 -11.10 -40.51 3.19
C ALA A 2 -9.72 -39.91 2.90
N VAL A 3 -9.33 -39.89 1.62
CA VAL A 3 -8.10 -39.22 1.18
C VAL A 3 -8.32 -37.72 1.38
N ALA A 4 -7.54 -37.09 2.26
CA ALA A 4 -7.57 -35.65 2.43
C ALA A 4 -7.11 -35.00 1.11
N ARG A 5 -8.06 -34.43 0.37
CA ARG A 5 -7.77 -33.70 -0.88
C ARG A 5 -7.18 -32.35 -0.51
N ILE A 6 -5.96 -32.06 -0.95
CA ILE A 6 -5.40 -30.71 -0.89
C ILE A 6 -6.26 -29.82 -1.78
N VAL A 7 -6.86 -28.79 -1.20
CA VAL A 7 -7.65 -27.79 -1.94
C VAL A 7 -6.74 -26.62 -2.30
N ASN A 8 -6.63 -26.30 -3.59
CA ASN A 8 -5.83 -25.17 -4.07
C ASN A 8 -6.56 -23.84 -3.77
N VAL A 9 -5.82 -22.79 -3.43
CA VAL A 9 -6.36 -21.44 -3.23
C VAL A 9 -7.14 -20.94 -4.44
N ASN A 10 -6.67 -21.22 -5.66
CA ASN A 10 -7.38 -20.83 -6.88
C ASN A 10 -8.75 -21.50 -7.00
N ASP A 11 -8.88 -22.75 -6.56
CA ASP A 11 -10.17 -23.47 -6.52
C ASP A 11 -11.10 -22.82 -5.48
N ILE A 12 -10.57 -22.41 -4.33
CA ILE A 12 -11.33 -21.71 -3.28
C ILE A 12 -11.82 -20.34 -3.78
N LEU A 13 -10.95 -19.56 -4.42
CA LEU A 13 -11.30 -18.26 -4.99
C LEU A 13 -12.41 -18.41 -6.03
N LYS A 14 -12.25 -19.35 -6.97
CA LYS A 14 -13.25 -19.65 -7.99
C LYS A 14 -14.58 -20.08 -7.38
N ALA A 15 -14.57 -20.95 -6.37
CA ALA A 15 -15.78 -21.37 -5.66
C ALA A 15 -16.49 -20.22 -4.93
N LYS A 16 -15.75 -19.18 -4.54
CA LYS A 16 -16.29 -17.96 -3.93
C LYS A 16 -16.64 -16.87 -4.95
N GLY A 17 -16.55 -17.15 -6.26
CA GLY A 17 -16.81 -16.18 -7.32
C GLY A 17 -15.73 -15.10 -7.47
N LEU A 18 -14.56 -15.29 -6.85
CA LEU A 18 -13.43 -14.37 -6.90
C LEU A 18 -12.45 -14.79 -8.00
N LYS A 19 -11.90 -13.80 -8.69
CA LYS A 19 -10.81 -14.02 -9.65
C LYS A 19 -9.46 -13.89 -8.92
N PRO A 20 -8.47 -14.75 -9.23
CA PRO A 20 -7.10 -14.50 -8.83
C PRO A 20 -6.66 -13.12 -9.34
N LYS A 21 -6.17 -12.27 -8.45
CA LYS A 21 -5.61 -10.97 -8.83
C LYS A 21 -4.15 -11.14 -9.25
N VAL A 22 -3.72 -10.30 -10.17
CA VAL A 22 -2.32 -10.18 -10.61
C VAL A 22 -1.87 -8.78 -10.29
N PHE A 23 -0.80 -8.64 -9.51
CA PHE A 23 -0.27 -7.35 -9.16
C PHE A 23 0.30 -6.66 -10.40
N ASN A 24 -0.24 -5.51 -10.78
CA ASN A 24 0.27 -4.76 -11.92
C ASN A 24 1.53 -4.00 -11.51
N LEU A 25 2.67 -4.69 -11.60
CA LEU A 25 3.95 -4.16 -11.16
C LEU A 25 4.38 -2.92 -11.96
N ASN A 26 4.11 -2.88 -13.26
CA ASN A 26 4.55 -1.78 -14.12
C ASN A 26 3.90 -0.45 -13.68
N ILE A 27 2.58 -0.44 -13.49
CA ILE A 27 1.86 0.75 -13.03
C ILE A 27 2.34 1.14 -11.62
N PHE A 28 2.53 0.17 -10.73
CA PHE A 28 3.02 0.44 -9.37
C PHE A 28 4.42 1.08 -9.36
N CYS A 29 5.36 0.55 -10.14
CA CYS A 29 6.71 1.11 -10.23
C CYS A 29 6.70 2.49 -10.89
N SER A 30 5.85 2.73 -11.89
CA SER A 30 5.68 4.05 -12.50
C SER A 30 5.23 5.09 -11.47
N ALA A 31 4.21 4.79 -10.65
CA ALA A 31 3.74 5.71 -9.61
C ALA A 31 4.85 6.10 -8.62
N VAL A 32 5.69 5.14 -8.21
CA VAL A 32 6.84 5.40 -7.33
C VAL A 32 7.91 6.23 -8.04
N SER A 33 8.17 5.96 -9.31
CA SER A 33 9.14 6.73 -10.11
C SER A 33 8.68 8.17 -10.30
N ASP A 34 7.41 8.37 -10.67
CA ASP A 34 6.83 9.69 -10.91
C ASP A 34 6.91 10.54 -9.64
N PHE A 35 6.63 9.95 -8.47
CA PHE A 35 6.84 10.63 -7.19
C PHE A 35 8.27 11.17 -7.04
N PHE A 36 9.29 10.32 -7.16
CA PHE A 36 10.67 10.74 -6.93
C PHE A 36 11.22 11.68 -8.02
N MET A 37 10.61 11.71 -9.20
CA MET A 37 10.97 12.66 -10.27
C MET A 37 10.48 14.08 -9.98
N THR A 38 9.41 14.25 -9.20
CA THR A 38 8.81 15.56 -8.92
C THR A 38 8.99 16.05 -7.49
N HIS A 39 9.56 15.24 -6.60
CA HIS A 39 9.73 15.54 -5.17
C HIS A 39 11.20 15.65 -4.76
N GLU A 40 11.47 16.12 -3.54
CA GLU A 40 12.84 16.26 -3.08
C GLU A 40 13.53 14.89 -2.89
N PRO A 41 14.83 14.75 -3.18
CA PRO A 41 15.54 13.47 -3.08
C PRO A 41 15.54 12.82 -1.68
N LYS A 42 15.35 13.63 -0.64
CA LYS A 42 15.33 13.19 0.77
C LYS A 42 14.00 12.58 1.21
N GLU A 43 12.96 12.71 0.39
CA GLU A 43 11.62 12.23 0.73
C GLU A 43 11.55 10.70 0.73
N THR A 44 10.52 10.17 1.38
CA THR A 44 10.31 8.72 1.51
C THR A 44 8.85 8.37 1.33
N ILE A 45 8.58 7.25 0.66
CA ILE A 45 7.24 6.68 0.56
C ILE A 45 7.09 5.56 1.59
N LEU A 46 5.94 5.50 2.25
CA LEU A 46 5.57 4.39 3.13
C LEU A 46 4.60 3.44 2.42
N LEU A 47 4.99 2.17 2.29
CA LEU A 47 4.12 1.10 1.85
C LEU A 47 3.43 0.46 3.05
N VAL A 48 2.10 0.47 3.04
CA VAL A 48 1.27 -0.04 4.14
C VAL A 48 0.32 -1.13 3.62
N PRO A 49 0.21 -2.29 4.28
CA PRO A 49 -0.75 -3.30 3.88
C PRO A 49 -2.17 -2.88 4.25
N LYS A 50 -3.09 -3.01 3.28
CA LYS A 50 -4.53 -2.89 3.49
C LYS A 50 -5.23 -4.06 2.80
N ARG A 51 -6.14 -4.72 3.50
CA ARG A 51 -6.94 -5.80 2.91
C ARG A 51 -8.12 -5.19 2.16
N PHE A 52 -8.02 -5.09 0.84
CA PHE A 52 -9.06 -4.42 0.04
C PHE A 52 -10.39 -5.16 0.06
N LEU A 53 -10.38 -6.48 0.25
CA LEU A 53 -11.61 -7.27 0.40
C LEU A 53 -12.47 -6.83 1.60
N ASP A 54 -11.85 -6.19 2.61
CA ASP A 54 -12.55 -5.72 3.81
C ASP A 54 -13.07 -4.27 3.64
N MET A 55 -12.92 -3.66 2.46
CA MET A 55 -13.41 -2.31 2.15
C MET A 55 -14.81 -2.39 1.55
N GLU A 56 -15.67 -1.42 1.90
CA GLU A 56 -17.01 -1.29 1.32
C GLU A 56 -16.94 -1.00 -0.19
N ASN A 57 -16.02 -0.10 -0.57
CA ASN A 57 -15.73 0.24 -1.96
C ASN A 57 -14.24 -0.05 -2.26
N PRO A 58 -13.87 -1.30 -2.58
CA PRO A 58 -12.49 -1.64 -2.89
C PRO A 58 -12.03 -0.96 -4.19
N PRO A 59 -10.76 -0.54 -4.30
CA PRO A 59 -10.23 -0.03 -5.56
C PRO A 59 -10.17 -1.16 -6.60
N GLU A 60 -10.25 -0.78 -7.87
CA GLU A 60 -10.11 -1.72 -8.98
C GLU A 60 -8.70 -2.35 -9.01
N GLY A 61 -7.68 -1.54 -8.73
CA GLY A 61 -6.28 -1.94 -8.63
C GLY A 61 -5.91 -2.66 -7.33
N ASP A 62 -4.60 -2.86 -7.15
CA ASP A 62 -4.01 -3.50 -5.98
C ASP A 62 -3.17 -2.56 -5.12
N PHE A 63 -3.28 -1.26 -5.38
CA PHE A 63 -2.77 -0.23 -4.51
C PHE A 63 -3.60 1.06 -4.60
N ILE A 64 -3.46 1.92 -3.60
CA ILE A 64 -4.05 3.27 -3.53
C ILE A 64 -2.91 4.25 -3.26
N GLU A 65 -2.76 5.24 -4.13
CA GLU A 65 -1.75 6.28 -4.02
C GLU A 65 -2.27 7.42 -3.13
N MET A 66 -1.57 7.69 -2.05
CA MET A 66 -1.79 8.84 -1.18
C MET A 66 -0.48 9.61 -1.02
N LEU A 67 0.07 10.00 -2.17
CA LEU A 67 1.41 10.56 -2.29
C LEU A 67 1.45 12.08 -2.07
N ASP A 68 0.39 12.80 -2.43
CA ASP A 68 0.25 14.22 -2.14
C ASP A 68 -0.20 14.41 -0.69
N VAL A 69 0.73 14.88 0.14
CA VAL A 69 0.48 15.04 1.58
C VAL A 69 -0.49 16.18 1.88
N SER A 70 -0.61 17.18 0.98
CA SER A 70 -1.50 18.33 1.14
C SER A 70 -2.98 17.96 1.04
N ILE A 71 -3.29 16.82 0.42
CA ILE A 71 -4.66 16.28 0.36
C ILE A 71 -5.13 15.90 1.77
N TRP A 72 -4.27 15.39 2.63
CA TRP A 72 -4.63 15.02 4.01
C TRP A 72 -4.95 16.23 4.87
N GLU A 73 -4.23 17.34 4.64
CA GLU A 73 -4.49 18.62 5.30
C GLU A 73 -5.88 19.13 4.92
N LYS A 74 -6.20 19.15 3.63
CA LYS A 74 -7.52 19.58 3.12
C LYS A 74 -8.66 18.71 3.61
N LYS A 75 -8.47 17.38 3.64
CA LYS A 75 -9.47 16.44 4.14
C LYS A 75 -9.76 16.63 5.63
N ALA A 76 -8.73 16.92 6.43
CA ALA A 76 -8.90 17.21 7.85
C ALA A 76 -9.66 18.52 8.12
N GLU A 77 -9.71 19.43 7.14
CA GLU A 77 -10.46 20.68 7.20
C GLU A 77 -11.91 20.55 6.70
N ASP A 78 -12.27 19.45 6.04
CA ASP A 78 -13.61 19.18 5.52
C ASP A 78 -14.50 18.54 6.62
N PRO A 79 -15.56 19.23 7.09
CA PRO A 79 -16.43 18.72 8.15
C PRO A 79 -17.31 17.54 7.73
N ASP A 80 -17.48 17.30 6.43
CA ASP A 80 -18.29 16.20 5.90
C ASP A 80 -17.44 14.99 5.44
N ASP A 81 -16.10 15.09 5.46
CA ASP A 81 -15.21 13.96 5.14
C ASP A 81 -15.15 12.99 6.33
N PRO A 82 -15.33 11.67 6.12
CA PRO A 82 -15.22 10.67 7.17
C PRO A 82 -13.80 10.56 7.76
N PHE A 83 -12.80 11.19 7.14
CA PHE A 83 -11.45 11.37 7.66
C PHE A 83 -11.40 12.60 8.59
N ASP A 84 -11.54 12.37 9.90
CA ASP A 84 -11.65 13.47 10.84
C ASP A 84 -10.29 14.10 11.24
N PHE A 85 -10.36 15.29 11.83
CA PHE A 85 -9.21 16.02 12.37
C PHE A 85 -8.42 15.21 13.43
N ILE A 86 -9.07 14.30 14.15
CA ILE A 86 -8.45 13.44 15.17
C ILE A 86 -7.54 12.40 14.49
N ASP A 87 -7.97 11.79 13.39
CA ASP A 87 -7.20 10.87 12.56
C ASP A 87 -5.97 11.57 11.94
N TYR A 88 -6.15 12.79 11.43
CA TYR A 88 -5.05 13.62 10.96
C TYR A 88 -4.03 13.94 12.07
N GLN A 89 -4.49 14.41 13.25
CA GLN A 89 -3.60 14.66 14.38
C GLN A 89 -2.89 13.39 14.87
N LEU A 90 -3.56 12.23 14.82
CA LEU A 90 -2.95 10.93 15.10
C LEU A 90 -1.87 10.61 14.06
N MET A 91 -2.08 10.90 12.78
CA MET A 91 -1.08 10.72 11.73
C MET A 91 0.13 11.62 11.94
N VAL A 92 -0.08 12.91 12.22
CA VAL A 92 0.97 13.90 12.53
C VAL A 92 1.77 13.46 13.77
N ARG A 93 1.09 13.21 14.89
CA ARG A 93 1.71 12.82 16.17
C ARG A 93 2.54 11.53 16.04
N ASN A 94 2.10 10.62 15.18
CA ASN A 94 2.76 9.34 14.94
C ASN A 94 3.83 9.37 13.84
N LYS A 95 4.18 10.55 13.31
CA LYS A 95 5.12 10.73 12.17
C LYS A 95 4.72 9.92 10.92
N MET A 96 3.41 9.73 10.74
CA MET A 96 2.79 9.09 9.57
C MET A 96 2.41 10.09 8.49
N MET A 97 2.55 11.40 8.74
CA MET A 97 2.53 12.42 7.68
C MET A 97 3.75 12.24 6.79
N ARG A 98 3.57 11.42 5.77
CA ARG A 98 4.51 11.14 4.69
C ARG A 98 3.69 10.57 3.53
N PRO A 99 4.20 10.65 2.30
CA PRO A 99 3.62 9.96 1.16
C PRO A 99 3.37 8.48 1.49
N ILE A 100 2.15 8.00 1.28
CA ILE A 100 1.75 6.61 1.56
C ILE A 100 1.23 5.96 0.29
N ILE A 101 1.59 4.70 0.08
CA ILE A 101 0.88 3.82 -0.85
C ILE A 101 0.30 2.67 -0.04
N PHE A 102 -1.02 2.56 -0.03
CA PHE A 102 -1.68 1.37 0.51
C PHE A 102 -1.59 0.27 -0.53
N VAL A 103 -0.95 -0.84 -0.20
CA VAL A 103 -0.85 -2.00 -1.08
C VAL A 103 -1.79 -3.08 -0.56
N ASN A 104 -2.51 -3.73 -1.48
CA ASN A 104 -3.34 -4.87 -1.14
C ASN A 104 -2.48 -5.93 -0.43
N GLU A 105 -2.90 -6.33 0.76
CA GLU A 105 -2.06 -7.06 1.71
C GLU A 105 -1.29 -8.28 1.12
N PRO A 106 -1.88 -9.12 0.25
CA PRO A 106 -1.16 -10.23 -0.37
C PRO A 106 0.05 -9.81 -1.21
N PHE A 107 0.05 -8.60 -1.77
CA PHE A 107 1.05 -8.11 -2.71
C PHE A 107 2.11 -7.21 -2.08
N LEU A 108 1.99 -6.86 -0.78
CA LEU A 108 2.93 -5.92 -0.13
C LEU A 108 4.40 -6.35 -0.27
N THR A 109 4.68 -7.63 -0.06
CA THR A 109 6.06 -8.13 -0.12
C THR A 109 6.58 -8.13 -1.56
N GLU A 110 5.76 -8.52 -2.53
CA GLU A 110 6.09 -8.47 -3.96
C GLU A 110 6.39 -7.04 -4.41
N ALA A 111 5.53 -6.10 -4.04
CA ALA A 111 5.70 -4.67 -4.31
C ALA A 111 7.04 -4.14 -3.75
N ALA A 112 7.32 -4.39 -2.48
CA ALA A 112 8.56 -3.94 -1.82
C ALA A 112 9.82 -4.57 -2.42
N LEU A 113 9.79 -5.87 -2.73
CA LEU A 113 10.93 -6.57 -3.31
C LEU A 113 11.21 -6.14 -4.74
N SER A 114 10.17 -5.87 -5.53
CA SER A 114 10.33 -5.39 -6.89
C SER A 114 10.96 -3.99 -6.93
N LEU A 115 10.52 -3.06 -6.07
CA LEU A 115 11.16 -1.74 -5.99
C LEU A 115 12.65 -1.84 -5.65
N ARG A 116 13.02 -2.75 -4.74
CA ARG A 116 14.43 -2.95 -4.35
C ARG A 116 15.24 -3.64 -5.46
N ASN A 117 14.76 -4.78 -5.92
CA ASN A 117 15.55 -5.68 -6.76
C ASN A 117 15.51 -5.30 -8.25
N ILE A 118 14.44 -4.66 -8.71
CA ILE A 118 14.22 -4.31 -10.12
C ILE A 118 14.48 -2.82 -10.34
N CYS A 119 13.94 -1.96 -9.48
CA CYS A 119 14.05 -0.50 -9.66
C CYS A 119 15.26 0.12 -8.92
N GLY A 120 15.92 -0.63 -8.04
CA GLY A 120 17.14 -0.17 -7.35
C GLY A 120 16.90 0.81 -6.19
N TYR A 121 15.67 0.95 -5.69
CA TYR A 121 15.39 1.79 -4.52
C TYR A 121 15.96 1.19 -3.23
N SER A 122 16.25 2.04 -2.25
CA SER A 122 16.46 1.59 -0.87
C SER A 122 15.11 1.28 -0.25
N VAL A 123 14.95 0.05 0.26
CA VAL A 123 13.70 -0.42 0.85
C VAL A 123 13.96 -1.01 2.24
N THR A 124 13.48 -0.33 3.28
CA THR A 124 13.65 -0.74 4.68
C THR A 124 12.33 -1.23 5.26
N GLY A 125 12.30 -2.47 5.75
CA GLY A 125 11.13 -3.03 6.42
C GLY A 125 11.04 -2.62 7.89
N ARG A 126 9.83 -2.40 8.38
CA ARG A 126 9.54 -2.24 9.81
C ARG A 126 8.25 -2.97 10.18
N THR A 127 8.06 -3.23 11.47
CA THR A 127 6.80 -3.78 11.99
C THR A 127 6.15 -2.78 12.91
N ARG A 128 4.89 -2.42 12.63
CA ARG A 128 4.09 -1.52 13.44
C ARG A 128 2.75 -2.18 13.75
N LYS A 129 2.36 -2.23 15.03
CA LYS A 129 1.09 -2.85 15.47
C LYS A 129 0.85 -4.25 14.85
N LYS A 130 1.89 -5.10 14.81
CA LYS A 130 1.90 -6.45 14.20
C LYS A 130 1.74 -6.49 12.67
N LYS A 131 1.72 -5.34 11.98
CA LYS A 131 1.70 -5.26 10.52
C LYS A 131 3.09 -4.89 9.99
N LYS A 132 3.51 -5.54 8.91
CA LYS A 132 4.75 -5.21 8.21
C LYS A 132 4.50 -4.00 7.32
N GLU A 133 5.42 -3.05 7.35
CA GLU A 133 5.41 -1.86 6.49
C GLU A 133 6.80 -1.73 5.85
N TYR A 134 6.89 -1.02 4.74
CA TYR A 134 8.17 -0.74 4.09
C TYR A 134 8.33 0.75 3.85
N ILE A 135 9.53 1.27 4.06
CA ILE A 135 9.92 2.63 3.72
C ILE A 135 10.77 2.55 2.47
N VAL A 136 10.39 3.29 1.44
CA VAL A 136 11.08 3.39 0.15
C VAL A 136 11.73 4.76 0.06
N SER A 137 12.99 4.79 -0.34
CA SER A 137 13.76 6.02 -0.56
C SER A 137 14.74 5.86 -1.72
N LEU A 138 15.27 6.98 -2.22
CA LEU A 138 16.43 6.95 -3.11
C LEU A 138 17.66 6.40 -2.36
N PRO A 139 18.57 5.68 -3.04
CA PRO A 139 19.81 5.17 -2.47
C PRO A 139 20.89 6.27 -2.51
N VAL A 140 20.78 7.25 -1.63
CA VAL A 140 21.72 8.39 -1.49
C VAL A 140 22.35 8.43 -0.12
#